data_AF-A0A535NV48-F1
#
_entry.id   AF-A0A535NV48-F1
#
_cell.length_a   1.000
_cell.length_b   1.000
_cell.length_c   1.000
_cell.angle_alpha   90.00
_cell.angle_beta   90.00
_cell.angle_gamma   90.00
#
_symmetry.space_group_name_H-M   'P 1'
#
loop_
_entity.id
_entity.type
_entity.pdbx_description
1 polymer ?
#
loop_
_entity_poly.entity_id
_entity_poly.type
_entity_poly.pdbx_seq_one_letter_code
_entity_poly.pdbx_strand_id
1 'polypeptide(L)'
;VVLSVDKETGKPIAGPDLISRGFVYMRDSEELLADARGRALESLAGLNGHASDWVFVKDKIKHTLSEYLYDRTHRRPMILPVVMEV
;
A
#
# COMPACT_ATOMS: atom_id res chain seq x y z
N VAL A 1 3.54 5.01 -0.34
CA VAL A 1 3.50 3.61 0.14
C VAL A 1 4.77 2.95 -0.36
N VAL A 2 5.50 2.26 0.49
CA VAL A 2 6.74 1.57 0.11
C VAL A 2 6.60 0.09 0.43
N LEU A 3 6.92 -0.77 -0.53
CA LEU A 3 6.91 -2.23 -0.40
C LEU A 3 8.30 -2.77 -0.76
N SER A 4 8.84 -3.66 0.06
CA SER A 4 10.07 -4.38 -0.22
C SER A 4 9.75 -5.82 -0.59
N VAL A 5 10.24 -6.27 -1.73
CA VAL A 5 9.97 -7.59 -2.29
C VAL A 5 11.28 -8.32 -2.58
N ASP A 6 11.26 -9.62 -2.39
CA ASP A 6 12.37 -10.51 -2.68
C ASP A 6 12.49 -10.67 -4.19
N LYS A 7 13.67 -10.37 -4.74
CA LYS A 7 13.90 -10.44 -6.19
C LYS A 7 13.80 -11.85 -6.77
N GLU A 8 14.06 -12.88 -5.96
CA GLU A 8 14.13 -14.28 -6.43
C GLU A 8 12.76 -14.97 -6.41
N THR A 9 11.96 -14.63 -5.40
CA THR A 9 10.65 -15.26 -5.13
C THR A 9 9.47 -14.34 -5.44
N GLY A 10 9.71 -13.03 -5.61
CA GLY A 10 8.68 -12.01 -5.80
C GLY A 10 7.79 -11.79 -4.58
N LYS A 11 8.18 -12.31 -3.41
CA LYS A 11 7.38 -12.25 -2.19
C LYS A 11 7.67 -10.97 -1.42
N PRO A 12 6.69 -10.36 -0.75
CA PRO A 12 6.95 -9.26 0.18
C PRO A 12 7.89 -9.70 1.30
N ILE A 13 9.05 -9.04 1.43
CA ILE A 13 9.99 -9.23 2.56
C ILE A 13 9.62 -8.28 3.71
N ALA A 14 9.25 -7.05 3.37
CA ALA A 14 8.93 -6.01 4.35
C ALA A 14 7.93 -4.98 3.78
N GLY A 15 7.23 -4.32 4.69
CA GLY A 15 6.17 -3.35 4.34
C GLY A 15 4.77 -4.00 4.24
N PRO A 16 3.77 -3.26 3.72
CA PRO A 16 3.88 -1.90 3.19
C PRO A 16 4.04 -0.84 4.29
N ASP A 17 4.91 0.14 4.06
CA ASP A 17 5.05 1.33 4.92
C ASP A 17 4.33 2.53 4.30
N LEU A 18 3.48 3.17 5.12
CA LEU A 18 2.64 4.29 4.70
C LEU A 18 3.19 5.58 5.30
N ILE A 19 3.61 6.48 4.43
CA ILE A 19 4.05 7.83 4.79
C ILE A 19 3.06 8.81 4.19
N SER A 20 2.41 9.60 5.06
CA SER A 20 1.49 10.67 4.67
C SER A 20 2.20 12.01 4.72
N ARG A 21 2.02 12.83 3.67
CA ARG A 21 2.50 14.22 3.62
C ARG A 21 1.35 15.12 3.20
N GLY A 22 0.96 16.07 4.06
CA GLY A 22 -0.09 17.06 3.77
C GLY A 22 -1.53 16.52 3.71
N PHE A 23 -1.76 15.26 4.09
CA PHE A 23 -3.09 14.64 4.05
C PHE A 23 -3.66 14.38 5.46
N VAL A 24 -2.90 13.69 6.30
CA VAL A 24 -3.27 13.40 7.70
C VAL A 24 -2.10 13.71 8.64
N TYR A 25 -2.40 14.28 9.80
CA TYR A 25 -1.42 14.50 10.86
C TYR A 25 -1.26 13.19 11.63
N MET A 26 -0.05 12.64 11.69
CA MET A 26 0.19 11.25 12.14
C MET A 26 -0.40 10.94 13.52
N ARG A 27 -0.48 11.92 14.45
CA ARG A 27 -0.98 11.71 15.82
C ARG A 27 -2.47 11.35 15.90
N ASP A 28 -3.30 11.91 15.02
CA ASP A 28 -4.76 11.69 15.06
C ASP A 28 -5.22 10.64 14.03
N SER A 29 -4.28 10.01 13.33
CA SER A 29 -4.56 9.14 12.19
C SER A 29 -3.75 7.85 12.21
N GLU A 30 -3.19 7.48 13.36
CA GLU A 30 -2.51 6.19 13.55
C GLU A 30 -3.44 5.02 13.20
N GLU A 31 -4.67 5.02 13.70
CA GLU A 31 -5.65 3.96 13.42
C GLU A 31 -6.02 3.91 11.93
N LEU A 32 -6.28 5.06 11.31
CA LEU A 32 -6.56 5.16 9.86
C LEU A 32 -5.40 4.61 9.03
N LEU A 33 -4.16 4.95 9.38
CA LEU A 33 -2.97 4.50 8.68
C LEU A 33 -2.69 3.01 8.93
N ALA A 34 -2.96 2.51 10.14
CA ALA A 34 -2.82 1.09 10.49
C ALA A 34 -3.81 0.22 9.70
N ASP A 35 -5.08 0.63 9.64
CA ASP A 35 -6.10 -0.01 8.81
C ASP A 35 -5.75 0.00 7.32
N ALA A 36 -5.31 1.16 6.82
CA ALA A 36 -4.88 1.33 5.44
C ALA A 36 -3.73 0.36 5.11
N ARG A 37 -2.76 0.23 6.03
CA ARG A 37 -1.66 -0.73 5.91
C ARG A 37 -2.16 -2.17 5.88
N GLY A 38 -3.10 -2.53 6.77
CA GLY A 38 -3.72 -3.85 6.81
C GLY A 38 -4.40 -4.21 5.48
N ARG A 39 -5.21 -3.29 4.94
CA ARG A 39 -5.88 -3.46 3.64
C ARG A 39 -4.90 -3.59 2.48
N ALA A 40 -3.83 -2.79 2.48
CA ALA A 40 -2.79 -2.92 1.47
C ALA A 40 -2.12 -4.30 1.53
N LEU A 41 -1.79 -4.81 2.72
CA LEU A 41 -1.23 -6.15 2.90
C LEU A 41 -2.20 -7.25 2.44
N GLU A 42 -3.47 -7.17 2.81
CA GLU A 42 -4.51 -8.11 2.40
C GLU A 42 -4.68 -8.14 0.87
N SER A 43 -4.61 -6.98 0.22
CA SER A 43 -4.66 -6.88 -1.25
C SER A 43 -3.51 -7.64 -1.94
N LEU A 44 -2.38 -7.83 -1.25
CA LEU A 44 -1.20 -8.54 -1.72
C LEU A 44 -1.23 -10.04 -1.40
N ALA A 45 -1.94 -10.47 -0.35
CA ALA A 45 -1.97 -11.86 0.13
C ALA A 45 -2.55 -12.87 -0.90
N GLY A 46 -3.34 -12.40 -1.87
CA GLY A 46 -3.87 -13.21 -2.97
C GLY A 46 -2.95 -13.31 -4.20
N LEU A 47 -1.81 -12.62 -4.22
CA LEU A 47 -0.90 -12.58 -5.37
C LEU A 47 0.11 -13.73 -5.30
N ASN A 48 -0.38 -14.96 -5.26
CA ASN A 48 0.48 -16.14 -5.34
C ASN A 48 0.87 -16.39 -6.81
N GLY A 49 2.11 -16.05 -7.18
CA GLY A 49 2.70 -16.45 -8.47
C GLY A 49 2.71 -15.40 -9.58
N HIS A 50 2.34 -14.15 -9.30
CA HIS A 50 2.47 -13.04 -10.26
C HIS A 50 3.60 -12.09 -9.87
N ALA A 51 4.76 -12.67 -9.53
CA ALA A 51 6.01 -11.97 -9.19
C ALA A 51 6.53 -11.02 -10.29
N SER A 52 5.85 -10.95 -11.44
CA SER A 52 6.33 -10.28 -12.65
C SER A 52 5.57 -8.99 -13.00
N ASP A 53 4.42 -8.70 -12.39
CA ASP A 53 3.64 -7.51 -12.73
C ASP A 53 3.57 -6.49 -11.57
N TRP A 54 4.69 -5.80 -11.36
CA TRP A 54 4.77 -4.70 -10.42
C TRP A 54 3.83 -3.54 -10.77
N VAL A 55 3.41 -3.40 -12.04
CA VAL A 55 2.45 -2.39 -12.45
C VAL A 55 1.09 -2.72 -11.85
N PHE A 56 0.63 -3.96 -12.01
CA PHE A 56 -0.59 -4.45 -11.40
C PHE A 56 -0.57 -4.34 -9.87
N VAL A 57 0.54 -4.70 -9.22
CA VAL A 57 0.70 -4.56 -7.77
C VAL A 57 0.53 -3.10 -7.33
N LYS A 58 1.22 -2.17 -7.99
CA LYS A 58 1.15 -0.74 -7.70
C LYS A 58 -0.26 -0.21 -7.88
N ASP A 59 -0.94 -0.57 -8.97
CA ASP A 59 -2.30 -0.12 -9.24
C ASP A 59 -3.31 -0.70 -8.25
N LYS A 60 -3.17 -1.97 -7.86
CA LYS A 60 -4.03 -2.60 -6.85
C LYS A 60 -3.90 -1.90 -5.50
N ILE A 61 -2.68 -1.66 -5.03
CA ILE A 61 -2.42 -0.92 -3.78
C ILE A 61 -3.04 0.49 -3.87
N LYS A 62 -2.80 1.21 -4.97
CA LYS A 62 -3.32 2.56 -5.17
C LYS A 62 -4.84 2.58 -5.11
N HIS A 63 -5.51 1.66 -5.80
CA HIS A 63 -6.96 1.59 -5.86
C HIS A 63 -7.55 1.27 -4.48
N THR A 64 -7.09 0.19 -3.83
CA THR A 64 -7.56 -0.22 -2.51
C THR A 64 -7.42 0.90 -1.46
N LEU A 65 -6.28 1.59 -1.46
CA LEU A 65 -6.05 2.70 -0.53
C LEU A 65 -6.88 3.93 -0.90
N SER A 66 -7.05 4.22 -2.20
CA SER A 66 -7.86 5.36 -2.64
C SER A 66 -9.32 5.20 -2.24
N GLU A 67 -9.90 4.01 -2.38
CA GLU A 67 -11.27 3.73 -1.97
C GLU A 67 -11.42 3.85 -0.44
N TYR A 68 -10.56 3.17 0.32
CA TYR A 68 -10.60 3.22 1.77
C TYR A 68 -10.48 4.66 2.32
N LEU A 69 -9.52 5.43 1.82
CA LEU A 69 -9.31 6.80 2.29
C LEU A 69 -10.47 7.72 1.88
N TYR A 70 -11.07 7.50 0.71
CA TYR A 70 -12.26 8.25 0.31
C TYR A 70 -13.46 7.93 1.22
N ASP A 71 -13.72 6.66 1.50
CA ASP A 71 -14.85 6.26 2.36
C ASP A 71 -14.71 6.79 3.79
N ARG A 72 -13.49 6.83 4.31
CA ARG A 72 -13.23 7.31 5.69
C ARG A 72 -13.11 8.83 5.80
N THR A 73 -12.55 9.50 4.79
CA THR A 73 -12.17 10.92 4.91
C THR A 73 -12.87 11.84 3.91
N HIS A 74 -13.59 11.28 2.94
CA HIS A 74 -14.21 11.99 1.80
C HIS A 74 -13.20 12.82 0.99
N ARG A 75 -11.92 12.44 1.02
CA ARG A 75 -10.83 13.10 0.31
C ARG A 75 -10.11 12.10 -0.58
N ARG A 76 -9.51 12.59 -1.66
CA ARG A 76 -8.74 11.79 -2.62
C ARG A 76 -7.27 12.20 -2.61
N PRO A 77 -6.48 11.72 -1.63
CA PRO A 77 -5.06 12.02 -1.60
C PRO A 77 -4.33 11.35 -2.78
N MET A 78 -3.22 11.95 -3.19
CA MET A 78 -2.31 11.30 -4.14
C MET A 78 -1.60 10.13 -3.46
N ILE A 79 -1.75 8.93 -4.02
CA ILE A 79 -1.11 7.72 -3.53
C ILE A 79 -0.04 7.32 -4.54
N LEU A 80 1.23 7.37 -4.12
CA LEU A 80 2.38 6.91 -4.89
C LEU A 80 2.93 5.63 -4.27
N PRO A 81 2.69 4.45 -4.87
CA PRO A 81 3.29 3.19 -4.48
C PRO A 81 4.69 3.04 -5.10
N VAL A 82 5.66 2.67 -4.27
CA VAL A 82 7.04 2.36 -4.67
C VAL A 82 7.32 0.91 -4.26
N VAL A 83 7.83 0.13 -5.21
CA VAL A 83 8.26 -1.26 -4.98
C VAL A 83 9.77 -1.30 -5.09
N MET A 84 10.43 -1.84 -4.08
CA MET A 84 11.87 -2.01 -4.01
C MET A 84 12.17 -3.52 -4.03
N GLU A 85 12.90 -3.97 -5.05
CA GLU A 85 13.42 -5.32 -5.11
C GLU A 85 14.72 -5.39 -4.30
N VAL A 86 14.81 -6.37 -3.39
CA VAL A 86 15.96 -6.61 -2.50
C VAL A 86 16.52 -8.00 -2.74
#